data_AF-A0A498P111-F1
#
_entry.id   AF-A0A498P111-F1
#
_cell.length_a   1.000
_cell.length_b   1.000
_cell.length_c   1.000
_cell.angle_alpha   90.00
_cell.angle_beta   90.00
_cell.angle_gamma   90.00
#
_symmetry.space_group_name_H-M   'P 1'
#
loop_
_entity.id
_entity.type
_entity.pdbx_description
1 polymer ?
#
loop_
_entity_poly.entity_id
_entity_poly.type
_entity_poly.pdbx_seq_one_letter_code
_entity_poly.pdbx_strand_id
1 'polypeptide(L)' 'MNWTEAKDYCEEKGAMLLKIEDGSEKEWQFATNFAKPHDYWIGLTDESTGQWRWTDDTPYTINKDGEWHCTGGKKI' A
#
# COMPACT_ATOMS: atom_id res chain seq x y z
N MET A 1 12.96 8.73 -0.93
CA MET A 1 11.56 8.60 -0.46
C MET A 1 11.31 7.17 -0.07
N ASN A 2 11.49 6.88 1.21
CA ASN A 2 10.97 5.69 1.88
C ASN A 2 9.46 5.86 2.16
N TRP A 3 8.81 4.81 2.67
CA TRP A 3 7.38 4.83 2.94
C TRP A 3 6.99 5.92 3.94
N THR A 4 7.78 6.11 5.00
CA THR A 4 7.56 7.12 6.03
C THR A 4 7.63 8.54 5.47
N GLU A 5 8.65 8.83 4.64
CA GLU A 5 8.79 10.13 3.95
C GLU A 5 7.60 10.39 3.01
N ALA A 6 7.08 9.36 2.33
CA ALA A 6 5.91 9.51 1.47
C ALA A 6 4.62 9.76 2.27
N LYS A 7 4.47 9.07 3.40
CA LYS A 7 3.36 9.28 4.33
C LYS A 7 3.38 10.72 4.88
N ASP A 8 4.52 11.14 5.43
CA ASP A 8 4.70 12.47 6.01
C ASP A 8 4.41 13.55 4.95
N TYR A 9 4.89 13.37 3.72
CA TYR A 9 4.61 14.29 2.62
C TYR A 9 3.12 14.41 2.29
N CYS A 10 2.37 13.30 2.28
CA CYS A 10 0.93 13.32 2.07
C CYS A 10 0.20 14.00 3.23
N GLU A 11 0.57 13.68 4.47
CA GLU A 11 -0.03 14.23 5.69
C GLU A 11 0.21 15.75 5.81
N GLU A 12 1.41 16.24 5.47
CA GLU A 12 1.72 17.67 5.40
C GLU A 12 0.82 18.43 4.40
N LYS A 13 0.30 17.74 3.40
CA LYS A 13 -0.65 18.30 2.42
C LYS A 13 -2.12 18.11 2.81
N GLY A 14 -2.39 17.54 3.99
CA GLY A 14 -3.75 17.20 4.42
C GLY A 14 -4.36 16.02 3.64
N ALA A 15 -3.52 15.18 3.05
CA ALA A 15 -3.91 13.98 2.31
C ALA A 15 -3.40 12.71 3.03
N MET A 16 -3.84 11.55 2.56
CA MET A 16 -3.38 10.25 3.05
C MET A 16 -2.91 9.39 1.87
N LEU A 17 -2.01 8.44 2.15
CA LEU A 17 -1.61 7.45 1.14
C LEU A 17 -2.80 6.60 0.72
N LEU A 18 -2.80 6.16 -0.55
CA LEU A 18 -3.90 5.39 -1.12
C LEU A 18 -4.16 4.11 -0.31
N LYS A 19 -5.40 3.95 0.15
CA LYS A 19 -5.93 2.72 0.72
C LYS A 19 -6.79 2.03 -0.32
N ILE A 20 -6.58 0.73 -0.50
CA ILE A 20 -7.41 -0.11 -1.37
C ILE A 20 -8.21 -1.03 -0.46
N GLU A 21 -9.53 -1.01 -0.57
CA GLU A 21 -10.37 -1.85 0.28
C GLU A 21 -10.25 -3.33 -0.11
N ASP A 22 -10.47 -4.19 0.87
CA ASP A 22 -10.31 -5.64 0.70
C ASP A 22 -11.28 -6.20 -0.36
N GLY A 23 -10.81 -7.15 -1.16
CA GLY A 23 -11.60 -7.84 -2.18
C GLY A 23 -11.70 -7.15 -3.55
N SER A 24 -11.23 -5.91 -3.69
CA SER A 24 -11.31 -5.17 -4.96
C SER A 24 -10.08 -5.37 -5.85
N GLU A 25 -9.94 -6.56 -6.44
CA GLU A 25 -8.86 -6.83 -7.42
C GLU A 25 -8.85 -5.83 -8.58
N LYS A 26 -10.02 -5.32 -8.98
CA LYS A 26 -10.15 -4.28 -10.00
C LYS A 26 -9.51 -2.96 -9.60
N GLU A 27 -9.64 -2.57 -8.33
CA GLU A 27 -9.02 -1.34 -7.81
C GLU A 27 -7.50 -1.52 -7.72
N TRP A 28 -7.05 -2.71 -7.34
CA TRP A 28 -5.62 -3.05 -7.36
C TRP A 28 -5.03 -2.95 -8.77
N GLN A 29 -5.71 -3.54 -9.77
CA GLN A 29 -5.29 -3.49 -11.17
C GLN A 29 -5.34 -2.06 -11.72
N PHE A 30 -6.36 -1.28 -11.37
CA PHE A 30 -6.47 0.12 -11.75
C PHE A 30 -5.31 0.94 -11.19
N ALA A 31 -5.03 0.83 -9.88
CA ALA A 31 -3.95 1.55 -9.22
C ALA A 31 -2.58 1.18 -9.81
N THR A 32 -2.32 -0.12 -10.04
CA THR A 32 -1.07 -0.60 -10.64
C THR A 32 -0.92 -0.12 -12.09
N ASN A 33 -2.00 -0.06 -12.86
CA ASN A 33 -1.95 0.46 -14.23
C ASN A 33 -1.81 1.97 -14.28
N PHE A 34 -2.39 2.69 -13.32
CA PHE A 34 -2.23 4.13 -13.18
C PHE A 34 -0.81 4.52 -12.74
N ALA A 35 -0.20 3.70 -11.89
CA ALA A 35 1.17 3.89 -11.43
C ALA A 35 2.16 3.88 -12.61
N LYS A 36 1.99 2.97 -13.57
CA LYS A 36 2.92 2.82 -14.70
C LYS A 36 3.14 4.13 -15.48
N PRO A 37 4.40 4.48 -15.79
CA PRO A 37 5.62 3.68 -15.61
C PRO A 37 6.36 3.91 -14.27
N HIS A 38 5.75 4.62 -13.32
CA HIS A 38 6.39 5.03 -12.07
C HIS A 38 5.91 4.19 -10.89
N ASP A 39 6.78 4.01 -9.90
CA ASP A 39 6.41 3.32 -8.66
C ASP A 39 5.84 4.33 -7.66
N TYR A 40 4.72 3.98 -7.02
CA TYR A 40 4.11 4.81 -5.97
C TYR A 40 4.03 4.07 -4.64
N TRP A 41 4.19 4.83 -3.56
CA TRP A 41 3.92 4.35 -2.21
C TRP A 41 2.41 4.39 -1.94
N ILE A 42 1.89 3.30 -1.38
CA ILE A 42 0.51 3.19 -0.90
C ILE A 42 0.47 3.07 0.62
N GLY A 43 -0.71 3.21 1.22
CA GLY A 43 -0.90 3.17 2.66
C GLY A 43 -0.68 1.79 3.31
N LEU A 44 -0.10 0.83 2.58
CA LEU A 44 0.14 -0.53 3.03
C LEU A 44 1.59 -0.71 3.50
N THR A 45 1.78 -1.00 4.79
CA THR A 45 3.10 -1.18 5.41
C THR A 45 3.17 -2.41 6.29
N ASP A 46 4.33 -3.06 6.34
CA ASP A 46 4.65 -4.14 7.28
C ASP A 46 5.61 -3.72 8.40
N GLU A 47 6.10 -2.47 8.36
CA GLU A 47 7.26 -1.99 9.14
C GLU A 47 7.00 -1.94 10.65
N SER A 48 5.75 -1.77 11.08
CA SER A 48 5.36 -1.61 12.49
C SER A 48 5.22 -2.93 13.25
N THR A 49 4.74 -4.00 12.59
CA THR A 49 4.32 -5.23 13.29
C THR A 49 4.78 -6.53 12.64
N GLY A 50 5.50 -6.47 11.52
CA GLY A 50 5.84 -7.64 10.70
C GLY A 50 4.62 -8.27 10.00
N GLN A 51 3.46 -7.62 10.10
CA GLN A 51 2.22 -7.97 9.43
C GLN A 51 1.79 -6.77 8.59
N TRP A 52 1.31 -7.05 7.38
CA TRP A 52 0.78 -6.02 6.49
C TRP A 52 -0.46 -5.36 7.10
N ARG A 53 -0.39 -4.03 7.26
CA ARG A 53 -1.48 -3.19 7.77
C ARG A 53 -1.62 -1.93 6.93
N TRP A 54 -2.85 -1.45 6.86
CA TRP A 54 -3.14 -0.12 6.33
C TRP A 54 -2.81 0.96 7.35
N THR A 55 -2.69 2.22 6.90
CA THR A 55 -2.51 3.40 7.76
C THR A 55 -3.59 3.55 8.84
N ASP A 56 -4.77 2.96 8.63
CA ASP A 56 -5.89 2.98 9.58
C ASP A 56 -5.89 1.80 10.58
N ASP A 57 -4.73 1.17 10.79
CA ASP A 57 -4.58 -0.05 11.62
C ASP A 57 -5.41 -1.27 11.17
N THR A 58 -6.04 -1.18 10.00
CA THR A 58 -6.84 -2.28 9.45
C THR A 58 -5.88 -3.38 8.95
N PRO A 59 -6.03 -4.64 9.41
CA PRO A 59 -5.20 -5.73 8.92
C PRO A 59 -5.46 -5.97 7.43
N TYR A 60 -4.41 -6.26 6.68
CA TYR A 60 -4.52 -6.61 5.28
C TYR A 60 -4.80 -8.11 5.12
N THR A 61 -5.99 -8.45 4.64
CA THR A 61 -6.44 -9.83 4.38
C THR A 61 -6.35 -10.13 2.89
N ILE A 62 -5.20 -10.60 2.40
CA ILE A 62 -5.18 -11.25 1.08
C ILE A 62 -5.91 -12.59 1.19
N ASN A 63 -7.00 -12.74 0.44
CA ASN A 63 -7.49 -14.07 0.07
C ASN A 63 -6.38 -14.75 -0.76
N LYS A 64 -5.69 -15.69 -0.11
CA LYS A 64 -4.52 -16.37 -0.64
C LYS A 64 -4.90 -17.31 -1.78
N ASP A 65 -4.71 -16.86 -3.02
CA ASP A 65 -4.52 -17.74 -4.18
C ASP A 65 -3.34 -17.32 -5.08
N GLY A 66 -2.44 -16.46 -4.60
CA GLY A 66 -1.22 -16.11 -5.34
C GLY A 66 -0.10 -15.72 -4.38
N GLU A 67 1.00 -16.47 -4.39
CA GLU A 67 2.22 -16.20 -3.64
C GLU A 67 2.78 -14.80 -3.95
N TRP A 68 3.08 -14.01 -2.90
CA TRP A 68 3.84 -12.77 -3.02
C TRP A 68 5.07 -12.85 -2.10
N HIS A 69 6.26 -12.83 -2.71
CA HIS A 69 7.53 -12.77 -1.98
C HIS A 69 7.66 -11.41 -1.27
N CYS A 70 7.84 -11.46 0.06
CA CYS A 70 7.87 -10.28 0.92
C CYS A 70 9.29 -9.71 1.04
N THR A 71 9.50 -8.49 0.54
CA THR A 71 10.61 -7.61 0.96
C THR A 71 10.09 -6.18 1.06
N GLY A 72 9.92 -5.69 2.30
CA GLY A 72 9.74 -4.30 2.73
C GLY A 72 8.96 -3.35 1.82
N GLY A 73 7.72 -3.04 2.23
CA GLY A 73 6.90 -1.97 1.64
C GLY A 73 6.37 -2.27 0.23
N LYS A 74 5.04 -2.32 0.06
CA LYS A 74 4.42 -2.66 -1.23
C LYS A 74 4.43 -1.42 -2.12
N LYS A 75 5.27 -1.44 -3.16
CA LYS A 75 5.22 -0.49 -4.26
C LYS A 75 4.28 -1.01 -5.34
N ILE A 76 3.49 -0.12 -5.93
CA ILE A 76 2.63 -0.41 -7.10
C ILE A 76 3.15 0.31 -8.32
#